data_AF-A0A8J9TNE5-F1
#
_entry.id   AF-A0A8J9TNE5-F1
#
_cell.length_a   1.000
_cell.length_b   1.000
_cell.length_c   1.000
_cell.angle_alpha   90.00
_cell.angle_beta   90.00
_cell.angle_gamma   90.00
#
_symmetry.space_group_name_H-M   'P 1'
#
loop_
_entity.id
_entity.type
_entity.pdbx_description
1 polymer ?
#
loop_
_entity_poly.entity_id
_entity_poly.type
_entity_poly.pdbx_seq_one_letter_code
_entity_poly.pdbx_strand_id
1 'polypeptide(L)'
;MSSLAMELLVQFSSGDFAFSGELQAFWMAVQGAMMVRLGPNKDRSLNWFHAFSLSVIGGFGGGWLGFIWMGRPSSMLSNDLNMASCIVAFILVNYTPMDIGFKCCNNIMGKIATVVFAQLFRSLGVAKFVMVCFETFKDSPSAYYPIPVFGPILYATLLGNMGGFVLK
;
A
#
# COMPACT_ATOMS: atom_id res chain seq x y z
N MET A 1 9.29 -21.06 22.48
CA MET A 1 8.43 -19.87 22.28
C MET A 1 7.07 -20.21 22.86
N SER A 2 6.54 -19.40 23.77
CA SER A 2 5.24 -19.66 24.41
C SER A 2 4.11 -19.72 23.38
N SER A 3 3.07 -20.52 23.61
CA SER A 3 1.87 -20.61 22.74
C SER A 3 1.29 -19.22 22.43
N LEU A 4 1.30 -18.34 23.43
CA LEU A 4 0.85 -16.94 23.31
C LEU A 4 1.64 -16.13 22.27
N ALA A 5 2.96 -16.29 22.19
CA ALA A 5 3.76 -15.53 21.22
C ALA A 5 3.44 -15.94 19.78
N MET A 6 3.18 -17.24 19.55
CA MET A 6 2.79 -17.74 18.24
C MET A 6 1.37 -17.27 17.88
N GLU A 7 0.44 -17.28 18.82
CA GLU A 7 -0.93 -16.77 18.62
C GLU A 7 -0.95 -15.28 18.23
N LEU A 8 -0.18 -14.45 18.95
CA LEU A 8 -0.06 -13.02 18.64
C LEU A 8 0.56 -12.78 17.25
N LEU A 9 1.57 -13.56 16.88
CA LEU A 9 2.19 -13.46 15.55
C LEU A 9 1.19 -13.84 14.44
N VAL A 10 0.40 -14.89 14.65
CA VAL A 10 -0.63 -15.31 13.70
C VAL A 10 -1.70 -14.23 13.56
N GLN A 11 -2.24 -13.72 14.68
CA GLN A 11 -3.24 -12.64 14.68
C GLN A 11 -2.73 -11.37 13.99
N PHE A 12 -1.49 -10.97 14.28
CA PHE A 12 -0.90 -9.81 13.62
C PHE A 12 -0.72 -10.04 12.12
N SER A 13 -0.17 -11.20 11.73
CA SER A 13 0.14 -11.53 10.33
C SER A 13 -1.11 -11.74 9.47
N SER A 14 -2.22 -12.18 10.07
CA SER A 14 -3.52 -12.30 9.40
C SER A 14 -4.28 -10.97 9.35
N GLY A 15 -3.84 -9.95 10.10
CA GLY A 15 -4.58 -8.71 10.28
C GLY A 15 -5.83 -8.87 11.16
N ASP A 16 -5.89 -9.91 11.98
CA ASP A 16 -7.02 -10.21 12.86
C ASP A 16 -6.88 -9.49 14.20
N PHE A 17 -6.96 -8.15 14.14
CA PHE A 17 -6.96 -7.28 15.30
C PHE A 17 -7.78 -6.01 15.03
N ALA A 18 -8.21 -5.35 16.10
CA ALA A 18 -9.03 -4.15 16.00
C ALA A 18 -8.32 -3.04 15.21
N PHE A 19 -9.05 -2.41 14.29
CA PHE A 19 -8.58 -1.34 13.43
C PHE A 19 -7.42 -1.72 12.48
N SER A 20 -7.22 -3.01 12.20
CA SER A 20 -6.12 -3.45 11.35
C SER A 20 -6.19 -2.85 9.95
N GLY A 21 -7.38 -2.74 9.36
CA GLY A 21 -7.58 -2.15 8.03
C GLY A 21 -7.26 -0.65 8.00
N GLU A 22 -7.72 0.09 9.00
CA GLU A 22 -7.52 1.52 9.18
C GLU A 22 -6.04 1.85 9.40
N LEU A 23 -5.37 1.11 10.29
CA LEU A 23 -3.94 1.31 10.57
C LEU A 23 -3.10 0.99 9.34
N GLN A 24 -3.40 -0.11 8.65
CA GLN A 24 -2.72 -0.47 7.41
C GLN A 24 -2.90 0.59 6.32
N ALA A 25 -4.14 1.04 6.08
CA ALA A 25 -4.44 2.06 5.09
C ALA A 25 -3.78 3.41 5.42
N PHE A 26 -3.86 3.82 6.68
CA PHE A 26 -3.24 5.06 7.16
C PHE A 26 -1.72 5.05 7.01
N TRP A 27 -1.05 4.00 7.50
CA TRP A 27 0.41 3.94 7.42
C TRP A 27 0.92 3.71 5.99
N MET A 28 0.14 3.05 5.13
CA MET A 28 0.44 3.00 3.68
C MET A 28 0.32 4.39 3.03
N ALA A 29 -0.71 5.17 3.40
CA ALA A 29 -0.86 6.55 2.95
C ALA A 29 0.29 7.45 3.43
N VAL A 30 0.71 7.31 4.70
CA VAL A 30 1.88 8.01 5.25
C VAL A 30 3.15 7.62 4.49
N GLN A 31 3.34 6.34 4.16
CA GLN A 31 4.48 5.90 3.35
C GLN A 31 4.50 6.60 1.98
N GLY A 32 3.35 6.69 1.29
CA GLY A 32 3.23 7.40 0.02
C GLY A 32 3.55 8.89 0.13
N ALA A 33 2.95 9.59 1.10
CA ALA A 33 3.20 11.00 1.35
C ALA A 33 4.66 11.30 1.72
N MET A 34 5.27 10.47 2.55
CA MET A 34 6.68 10.57 2.93
C MET A 34 7.60 10.34 1.74
N MET A 35 7.28 9.40 0.85
CA MET A 35 8.07 9.12 -0.36
C MET A 35 8.13 10.32 -1.29
N VAL A 36 6.99 10.98 -1.52
CA VAL A 36 6.93 12.22 -2.33
C VAL A 36 7.64 13.37 -1.63
N ARG A 37 7.41 13.55 -0.33
CA ARG A 37 8.03 14.60 0.50
C ARG A 37 9.56 14.47 0.54
N LEU A 38 10.10 13.25 0.57
CA LEU A 38 11.54 13.00 0.63
C LEU A 38 12.19 12.92 -0.75
N GLY A 39 11.42 12.62 -1.80
CA GLY A 39 11.88 12.50 -3.18
C GLY A 39 11.48 13.71 -4.03
N PRO A 40 10.52 13.57 -4.98
CA PRO A 40 10.25 14.58 -6.00
C PRO A 40 9.73 15.92 -5.47
N ASN A 41 9.20 15.98 -4.24
CA ASN A 41 8.73 17.21 -3.60
C ASN A 41 9.58 17.64 -2.39
N LYS A 42 10.87 17.27 -2.38
CA LYS A 42 11.81 17.66 -1.29
C LYS A 42 11.84 19.17 -1.08
N ASP A 43 11.94 19.92 -2.17
CA ASP A 43 12.07 21.38 -2.16
C ASP A 43 10.72 22.11 -2.15
N ARG A 44 9.59 21.40 -2.01
CA ARG A 44 8.23 21.97 -2.06
C ARG A 44 7.91 22.72 -3.37
N SER A 45 8.58 22.36 -4.46
CA SER A 45 8.41 23.00 -5.76
C SER A 45 7.16 22.53 -6.53
N LEU A 46 6.60 21.36 -6.18
CA LEU A 46 5.42 20.84 -6.84
C LEU A 46 4.16 21.55 -6.36
N ASN A 47 3.20 21.75 -7.26
CA ASN A 47 1.86 22.16 -6.89
C ASN A 47 1.26 21.17 -5.87
N TRP A 48 0.53 21.68 -4.88
CA TRP A 48 -0.03 20.87 -3.80
C TRP A 48 -0.87 19.68 -4.31
N PHE A 49 -1.67 19.89 -5.35
CA PHE A 49 -2.53 18.85 -5.90
C PHE A 49 -1.74 17.79 -6.66
N HIS A 50 -0.67 18.22 -7.34
CA HIS A 50 0.25 17.31 -8.01
C HIS A 50 1.01 16.45 -6.98
N ALA A 51 1.54 17.06 -5.92
CA ALA A 51 2.20 16.35 -4.83
C ALA A 51 1.23 15.39 -4.10
N PHE A 52 -0.02 15.80 -3.91
CA PHE A 52 -1.06 14.94 -3.34
C PHE A 52 -1.33 13.73 -4.24
N SER A 53 -1.53 13.95 -5.54
CA SER A 53 -1.79 12.88 -6.51
C SER A 53 -0.63 11.88 -6.55
N LEU A 54 0.62 12.37 -6.59
CA LEU A 54 1.80 11.51 -6.49
C LEU A 54 1.86 10.75 -5.17
N SER A 55 1.38 11.33 -4.06
CA SER A 55 1.39 10.67 -2.75
C SER A 55 0.39 9.51 -2.71
N VAL A 56 -0.80 9.72 -3.28
CA VAL A 56 -1.83 8.68 -3.45
C VAL A 56 -1.29 7.55 -4.33
N ILE A 57 -0.66 7.88 -5.45
CA ILE A 57 -0.09 6.90 -6.37
C ILE A 57 1.12 6.19 -5.75
N GLY A 58 1.96 6.90 -5.00
CA GLY A 58 3.09 6.32 -4.29
C GLY A 58 2.68 5.31 -3.23
N GLY A 59 1.61 5.61 -2.49
CA GLY A 59 1.07 4.71 -1.46
C GLY A 59 0.23 3.57 -2.02
N PHE A 60 -0.63 3.82 -3.01
CA PHE A 60 -1.60 2.82 -3.48
C PHE A 60 -1.39 2.41 -4.94
N GLY A 61 -0.18 2.64 -5.46
CA GLY A 61 0.27 2.37 -6.83
C GLY A 61 -0.09 1.00 -7.37
N GLY A 62 0.01 -0.04 -6.54
CA GLY A 62 -0.39 -1.38 -6.92
C GLY A 62 -1.90 -1.58 -6.96
N GLY A 63 -2.62 -0.96 -6.03
CA GLY A 63 -4.07 -1.12 -5.83
C GLY A 63 -4.92 -0.56 -6.97
N TRP A 64 -4.44 0.46 -7.66
CA TRP A 64 -5.10 1.04 -8.85
C TRP A 64 -4.57 0.45 -10.16
N LEU A 65 -3.26 0.50 -10.41
CA LEU A 65 -2.67 0.08 -11.70
C LEU A 65 -2.80 -1.42 -11.96
N GLY A 66 -2.75 -2.25 -10.92
CA GLY A 66 -3.00 -3.68 -11.08
C GLY A 66 -4.41 -3.92 -11.65
N PHE A 67 -5.44 -3.36 -11.02
CA PHE A 67 -6.81 -3.57 -11.49
C PHE A 67 -7.04 -2.99 -12.88
N ILE A 68 -6.49 -1.81 -13.19
CA ILE A 68 -6.53 -1.23 -14.54
C ILE A 68 -5.89 -2.18 -15.57
N TRP A 69 -4.76 -2.79 -15.24
CA TRP A 69 -4.08 -3.72 -16.15
C TRP A 69 -4.90 -4.99 -16.44
N MET A 70 -5.74 -5.44 -15.51
CA MET A 70 -6.70 -6.53 -15.74
C MET A 70 -8.04 -6.06 -16.33
N GLY A 71 -8.18 -4.77 -16.66
CA GLY A 71 -9.45 -4.21 -17.14
C GLY A 71 -10.57 -4.24 -16.09
N ARG A 72 -10.23 -4.23 -14.79
CA ARG A 72 -11.18 -4.27 -13.68
C ARG A 72 -11.22 -2.93 -12.94
N PRO A 73 -12.36 -2.56 -12.33
CA PRO A 73 -12.42 -1.37 -11.47
C PRO A 73 -11.55 -1.58 -10.22
N SER A 74 -10.82 -0.53 -9.82
CA SER A 74 -10.03 -0.57 -8.59
C SER A 74 -10.90 -0.25 -7.38
N SER A 75 -10.92 -1.17 -6.41
CA SER A 75 -11.59 -0.95 -5.13
C SER A 75 -10.89 0.09 -4.25
N MET A 76 -9.69 0.56 -4.62
CA MET A 76 -9.02 1.65 -3.91
C MET A 76 -9.82 2.94 -4.08
N LEU A 77 -10.19 3.27 -5.32
CA LEU A 77 -10.89 4.52 -5.64
C LEU A 77 -12.32 4.55 -5.08
N SER A 78 -12.92 3.38 -4.85
CA SER A 78 -14.26 3.26 -4.26
C SER A 78 -14.25 3.14 -2.73
N ASN A 79 -13.08 3.10 -2.09
CA ASN A 79 -12.98 2.93 -0.64
C ASN A 79 -12.65 4.27 0.03
N ASP A 80 -13.69 4.86 0.62
CA ASP A 80 -13.62 6.16 1.31
C ASP A 80 -12.55 6.19 2.40
N LEU A 81 -12.32 5.07 3.10
CA LEU A 81 -11.31 4.97 4.15
C LEU A 81 -9.89 5.17 3.60
N ASN A 82 -9.61 4.59 2.42
CA ASN A 82 -8.29 4.71 1.80
C ASN A 82 -8.04 6.14 1.33
N MET A 83 -9.03 6.77 0.70
CA MET A 83 -8.91 8.16 0.24
C MET A 83 -8.83 9.14 1.42
N ALA A 84 -9.65 8.96 2.45
CA ALA A 84 -9.57 9.75 3.67
C ALA A 84 -8.19 9.61 4.35
N SER A 85 -7.65 8.39 4.39
CA SER A 85 -6.30 8.12 4.91
C SER A 85 -5.22 8.86 4.12
N CYS A 86 -5.31 8.88 2.78
CA CYS A 86 -4.43 9.68 1.92
C CYS A 86 -4.47 11.17 2.23
N ILE A 87 -5.66 11.74 2.40
CA ILE A 87 -5.83 13.16 2.70
C ILE A 87 -5.22 13.49 4.07
N VAL A 88 -5.56 12.72 5.11
CA VAL A 88 -5.05 12.93 6.46
C VAL A 88 -3.53 12.77 6.51
N ALA A 89 -2.99 11.72 5.89
CA ALA A 89 -1.55 11.48 5.83
C ALA A 89 -0.81 12.60 5.08
N PHE A 90 -1.37 13.09 3.97
CA PHE A 90 -0.76 14.18 3.21
C PHE A 90 -0.72 15.48 4.00
N ILE A 91 -1.80 15.83 4.70
CA ILE A 91 -1.85 17.01 5.59
C ILE A 91 -0.85 16.83 6.74
N LEU A 92 -0.83 15.67 7.39
CA LEU A 92 0.09 15.35 8.48
C LEU A 92 1.54 15.60 8.07
N VAL A 93 1.94 15.07 6.91
CA VAL A 93 3.32 15.10 6.42
C VAL A 93 3.71 16.46 5.83
N ASN A 94 2.79 17.18 5.17
CA ASN A 94 3.16 18.38 4.40
C ASN A 94 2.75 19.71 5.05
N TYR A 95 1.70 19.73 5.88
CA TYR A 95 1.04 20.97 6.30
C TYR A 95 0.93 21.16 7.82
N THR A 96 1.46 20.24 8.63
CA THR A 96 1.49 20.45 10.08
C THR A 96 2.44 21.58 10.48
N PRO A 97 2.08 22.40 11.49
CA PRO A 97 2.91 23.51 11.92
C PRO A 97 4.28 23.02 12.40
N MET A 98 5.33 23.79 12.09
CA MET A 98 6.73 23.49 12.45
C MET A 98 7.27 22.14 11.90
N ASP A 99 6.61 21.59 10.87
CA ASP A 99 6.90 20.28 10.28
C ASP A 99 6.89 19.14 11.32
N ILE A 100 6.06 19.25 12.36
CA ILE A 100 5.99 18.24 13.44
C ILE A 100 5.58 16.89 12.88
N GLY A 101 4.56 16.82 12.02
CA GLY A 101 4.08 15.55 11.47
C GLY A 101 5.14 14.87 10.61
N PHE A 102 5.84 15.62 9.75
CA PHE A 102 6.99 15.10 9.00
C PHE A 102 8.09 14.57 9.93
N LYS A 103 8.48 15.34 10.96
CA LYS A 103 9.52 14.93 11.92
C LYS A 103 9.11 13.68 12.71
N CYS A 104 7.85 13.59 13.12
CA CYS A 104 7.28 12.42 13.80
C CYS A 104 7.31 11.18 12.90
N CYS A 105 6.89 11.30 11.64
CA CYS A 105 6.94 10.18 10.69
C CYS A 105 8.36 9.81 10.25
N ASN A 106 9.31 10.76 10.28
CA ASN A 106 10.71 10.55 9.87
C ASN A 106 11.63 10.06 11.00
N ASN A 107 11.18 10.09 12.25
CA ASN A 107 11.94 9.54 13.37
C ASN A 107 11.92 8.00 13.34
N ILE A 108 12.74 7.36 14.18
CA ILE A 108 12.89 5.90 14.17
C ILE A 108 11.56 5.18 14.48
N MET A 109 10.77 5.68 15.44
CA MET A 109 9.51 5.06 15.83
C MET A 109 8.44 5.18 14.74
N GLY A 110 8.31 6.36 14.13
CA GLY A 110 7.40 6.61 13.01
C GLY A 110 7.77 5.77 11.79
N LYS A 111 9.06 5.62 11.49
CA LYS A 111 9.55 4.73 10.43
C LYS A 111 9.22 3.27 10.70
N ILE A 112 9.44 2.78 11.92
CA ILE A 112 9.09 1.40 12.27
C ILE A 112 7.60 1.17 12.11
N ALA A 113 6.74 2.03 12.67
CA ALA A 113 5.29 1.91 12.55
C ALA A 113 4.86 1.94 11.07
N THR A 114 5.37 2.90 10.30
CA THR A 114 5.08 3.03 8.87
C THR A 114 5.46 1.75 8.13
N VAL A 115 6.68 1.24 8.34
CA VAL A 115 7.17 0.04 7.65
C VAL A 115 6.35 -1.18 8.04
N VAL A 116 6.11 -1.40 9.34
CA VAL A 116 5.39 -2.60 9.82
C VAL A 116 3.98 -2.67 9.24
N PHE A 117 3.19 -1.60 9.36
CA PHE A 117 1.80 -1.61 8.88
C PHE A 117 1.70 -1.50 7.36
N ALA A 118 2.56 -0.74 6.69
CA ALA A 118 2.56 -0.65 5.23
C ALA A 118 3.02 -1.96 4.56
N GLN A 119 3.94 -2.70 5.19
CA GLN A 119 4.33 -4.03 4.70
C GLN A 119 3.24 -5.08 4.97
N LEU A 120 2.55 -5.00 6.11
CA LEU A 120 1.37 -5.84 6.39
C LEU A 120 0.26 -5.60 5.36
N PHE A 121 -0.02 -4.35 5.01
CA PHE A 121 -0.96 -4.00 3.94
C PHE A 121 -0.57 -4.64 2.62
N ARG A 122 0.71 -4.53 2.24
CA ARG A 122 1.22 -5.12 1.00
C ARG A 122 1.18 -6.64 0.99
N SER A 123 1.54 -7.32 2.08
CA SER A 123 1.54 -8.78 2.15
C SER A 123 0.12 -9.34 2.03
N LEU A 124 -0.84 -8.76 2.76
CA LEU A 124 -2.25 -9.14 2.65
C LEU A 124 -2.85 -8.77 1.29
N GLY A 125 -2.43 -7.64 0.72
CA GLY A 125 -2.79 -7.24 -0.64
C GLY A 125 -2.30 -8.25 -1.68
N VAL A 126 -1.06 -8.73 -1.58
CA VAL A 126 -0.49 -9.73 -2.49
C VAL A 126 -1.31 -11.01 -2.47
N ALA A 127 -1.67 -11.52 -1.29
CA ALA A 127 -2.52 -12.71 -1.18
C ALA A 127 -3.87 -12.51 -1.90
N LYS A 128 -4.53 -11.37 -1.71
CA LYS A 128 -5.80 -11.05 -2.41
C LYS A 128 -5.62 -10.94 -3.92
N PHE A 129 -4.55 -10.33 -4.39
CA PHE A 129 -4.27 -10.16 -5.81
C PHE A 129 -3.98 -11.50 -6.50
N VAL A 130 -3.20 -12.37 -5.87
CA VAL A 130 -2.96 -13.73 -6.34
C VAL A 130 -4.29 -14.48 -6.49
N MET A 131 -5.17 -14.41 -5.49
CA MET A 131 -6.48 -15.07 -5.55
C MET A 131 -7.38 -14.51 -6.66
N VAL A 132 -7.47 -13.19 -6.81
CA VAL A 132 -8.27 -12.56 -7.89
C VAL A 132 -7.75 -12.99 -9.27
N CYS A 133 -6.44 -13.01 -9.46
CA CYS A 133 -5.82 -13.43 -10.72
C CYS A 133 -6.03 -14.93 -10.97
N PHE A 134 -5.86 -15.76 -9.93
CA PHE A 134 -6.11 -17.19 -10.00
C PHE A 134 -7.55 -17.48 -10.43
N GLU A 135 -8.55 -16.88 -9.78
CA GLU A 135 -9.96 -17.04 -10.13
C GLU A 135 -10.29 -16.62 -11.56
N THR A 136 -9.51 -15.68 -12.11
CA THR A 136 -9.69 -15.19 -13.48
C THR A 136 -9.13 -16.17 -14.52
N PHE A 137 -8.09 -16.93 -14.18
CA PHE A 137 -7.37 -17.81 -15.10
C PHE A 137 -7.50 -19.31 -14.76
N LYS A 138 -8.27 -19.68 -13.73
CA LYS A 138 -8.39 -21.07 -13.26
C LYS A 138 -8.82 -22.05 -14.35
N ASP A 139 -9.65 -21.60 -15.29
CA ASP A 139 -10.19 -22.40 -16.39
C ASP A 139 -9.29 -22.36 -17.66
N SER A 140 -8.15 -21.68 -17.59
CA SER A 140 -7.20 -21.55 -18.71
C SER A 140 -5.76 -21.74 -18.26
N PRO A 141 -5.42 -22.90 -17.66
CA PRO A 141 -4.05 -23.21 -17.30
C PRO A 141 -3.18 -23.38 -18.56
N SER A 142 -1.87 -23.16 -18.40
CA SER A 142 -0.90 -23.42 -19.46
C SER A 142 -0.74 -24.93 -19.72
N ALA A 143 -0.25 -25.32 -20.89
CA ALA A 143 0.06 -26.73 -21.19
C ALA A 143 1.11 -27.36 -20.24
N TYR A 144 1.89 -26.55 -19.53
CA TYR A 144 3.00 -26.98 -18.68
C TYR A 144 2.64 -27.12 -17.19
N TYR A 145 1.55 -26.49 -16.74
CA TYR A 145 1.16 -26.45 -15.33
C TYR A 145 -0.34 -26.66 -15.19
N PRO A 146 -0.81 -27.48 -14.23
CA PRO A 146 -2.23 -27.73 -14.01
C PRO A 146 -2.97 -26.51 -13.41
N ILE A 147 -2.24 -25.45 -13.06
CA ILE A 147 -2.77 -24.20 -12.49
C ILE A 147 -2.15 -22.98 -13.21
N PRO A 148 -2.85 -21.83 -13.25
CA PRO A 148 -2.25 -20.59 -13.75
C PRO A 148 -1.17 -20.09 -12.77
N VAL A 149 0.11 -20.20 -13.17
CA VAL A 149 1.26 -19.79 -12.34
C VAL A 149 1.75 -18.38 -12.69
N PHE A 150 2.01 -18.11 -13.98
CA PHE A 150 2.65 -16.86 -14.41
C PHE A 150 1.79 -15.62 -14.17
N GLY A 151 0.49 -15.69 -14.49
CA GLY A 151 -0.44 -14.57 -14.31
C GLY A 151 -0.46 -14.08 -12.86
N PRO A 152 -0.77 -14.94 -11.87
CA PRO A 152 -0.80 -14.55 -10.47
C PRO A 152 0.52 -14.01 -9.92
N ILE A 153 1.66 -14.60 -10.31
CA ILE A 153 2.99 -14.12 -9.88
C ILE A 153 3.26 -12.71 -10.43
N LEU A 154 3.04 -12.51 -11.73
CA LEU A 154 3.26 -11.22 -12.36
C LEU A 154 2.34 -10.16 -11.75
N TYR A 155 1.06 -10.50 -11.58
CA TYR A 155 0.06 -9.61 -10.99
C TYR A 155 0.38 -9.18 -9.55
N ALA A 156 0.80 -10.14 -8.71
CA ALA A 156 1.29 -9.86 -7.35
C ALA A 156 2.53 -8.95 -7.34
N THR A 157 3.43 -9.15 -8.30
CA THR A 157 4.67 -8.36 -8.42
C THR A 157 4.37 -6.91 -8.79
N LEU A 158 3.37 -6.66 -9.65
CA LEU A 158 2.95 -5.30 -9.97
C LEU A 158 2.34 -4.61 -8.75
N LEU A 159 1.54 -5.30 -7.94
CA LEU A 159 1.00 -4.73 -6.71
C LEU A 159 2.11 -4.21 -5.79
N GLY A 160 3.16 -5.00 -5.60
CA GLY A 160 4.23 -4.67 -4.66
C GLY A 160 5.08 -3.47 -5.09
N ASN A 161 5.21 -3.21 -6.39
CA ASN A 161 6.26 -2.34 -6.93
C ASN A 161 5.75 -1.15 -7.77
N MET A 162 4.48 -1.12 -8.19
CA MET A 162 3.97 -0.08 -9.09
C MET A 162 4.06 1.35 -8.54
N GLY A 163 3.98 1.54 -7.22
CA GLY A 163 4.18 2.86 -6.60
C GLY A 163 5.57 3.45 -6.90
N GLY A 164 6.62 2.63 -6.96
CA GLY A 164 7.99 3.08 -7.25
C GLY A 164 8.24 3.41 -8.72
N PHE A 165 7.45 2.86 -9.65
CA PHE A 165 7.57 3.15 -11.08
C PHE A 165 7.05 4.54 -11.46
N VAL A 166 6.06 5.06 -10.72
CA VAL A 166 5.40 6.35 -11.04
C VAL A 166 6.06 7.54 -10.33
N LEU A 167 7.02 7.29 -9.44
CA LEU A 167 7.70 8.32 -8.65
C LEU A 167 9.08 8.72 -9.18
N LYS A 168 9.47 8.18 -10.34
CA LYS A 168 10.63 8.63 -11.12
C LYS A 168 10.17 9.62 -12.18
#